data_AF-A0A2G2YDB0-F1
#
_entry.id   AF-A0A2G2YDB0-F1
#
_cell.length_a   1.000
_cell.length_b   1.000
_cell.length_c   1.000
_cell.angle_alpha   90.00
_cell.angle_beta   90.00
_cell.angle_gamma   90.00
#
_symmetry.space_group_name_H-M   'P 1'
#
loop_
_entity.id
_entity.type
_entity.pdbx_description
1 polymer ?
#
loop_
_entity_poly.entity_id
_entity_poly.type
_entity_poly.pdbx_seq_one_letter_code
_entity_poly.pdbx_strand_id
1 'polypeptide(L)'
;MDAIMERYRDGRIPIEKLSFSVSTKVEVFPWIDKWLGIAIQNDVKDLEFGYMDSGYSTLLYLDPLPVFTMLTAKSLRKLVVKDCHLTKATLWSSGSVATYYDSLRELSLLGVRLNDNMLQTLLAICPMIVHFTIKHCVGLSKIELRNLQKIKMVSIYMDRKQPVEIQTPTLEYCFCCGHTGNFLDLEISVSESEIFKAIMCEDI
;
A
#
# COMPACT_ATOMS: atom_id res chain seq x y z
N MET A 1 -14.72 -1.93 -19.13
CA MET A 1 -13.28 -1.90 -18.82
C MET A 1 -12.49 -2.81 -19.75
N ASP A 2 -12.90 -4.07 -19.94
CA ASP A 2 -12.10 -5.03 -20.70
C ASP A 2 -11.72 -4.60 -22.12
N ALA A 3 -12.70 -4.25 -22.98
CA ALA A 3 -12.43 -3.80 -24.35
C ALA A 3 -11.54 -2.54 -24.43
N ILE A 4 -11.53 -1.71 -23.38
CA ILE A 4 -10.62 -0.55 -23.30
C ILE A 4 -9.21 -1.04 -23.04
N MET A 5 -9.02 -1.91 -22.04
CA MET A 5 -7.71 -2.46 -21.71
C MET A 5 -7.10 -3.26 -22.88
N GLU A 6 -7.92 -4.00 -23.63
CA GLU A 6 -7.45 -4.69 -24.84
C GLU A 6 -6.89 -3.71 -25.88
N ARG A 7 -7.54 -2.54 -26.08
CA ARG A 7 -7.02 -1.52 -27.01
C ARG A 7 -5.67 -0.96 -26.56
N TYR A 8 -5.48 -0.75 -25.25
CA TYR A 8 -4.19 -0.31 -24.72
C TYR A 8 -3.11 -1.36 -24.96
N ARG A 9 -3.42 -2.64 -24.69
CA ARG A 9 -2.52 -3.76 -24.94
C ARG A 9 -2.15 -3.88 -26.42
N ASP A 10 -3.15 -3.94 -27.29
CA ASP A 10 -2.97 -4.22 -28.72
C ASP A 10 -2.30 -3.03 -29.44
N GLY A 11 -2.64 -1.80 -29.02
CA GLY A 11 -2.02 -0.58 -29.51
C GLY A 11 -0.68 -0.23 -28.86
N ARG A 12 -0.22 -0.97 -27.85
CA ARG A 12 0.95 -0.66 -27.01
C ARG A 12 0.94 0.79 -26.50
N ILE A 13 -0.25 1.25 -26.12
CA ILE A 13 -0.45 2.62 -25.69
C ILE A 13 0.03 2.72 -24.24
N PRO A 14 0.96 3.64 -23.90
CA PRO A 14 1.41 3.80 -22.53
C PRO A 14 0.24 4.11 -21.60
N ILE A 15 0.22 3.46 -20.44
CA ILE A 15 -0.72 3.76 -19.36
C ILE A 15 0.04 4.58 -18.34
N GLU A 16 -0.35 5.83 -18.12
CA GLU A 16 0.29 6.63 -17.06
C GLU A 16 -0.28 6.28 -15.68
N LYS A 17 -1.61 6.25 -15.60
CA LYS A 17 -2.37 5.97 -14.39
C LYS A 17 -3.48 4.97 -14.67
N LEU A 18 -3.62 3.98 -13.79
CA LEU A 18 -4.79 3.10 -13.74
C LEU A 18 -5.39 3.17 -12.33
N SER A 19 -6.67 3.54 -12.25
CA SER A 19 -7.43 3.55 -10.99
C SER A 19 -8.77 2.86 -11.18
N PHE A 20 -9.07 1.88 -10.34
CA PHE A 20 -10.39 1.22 -10.35
C PHE A 20 -10.74 0.64 -8.98
N SER A 21 -12.03 0.52 -8.70
CA SER A 21 -12.52 -0.18 -7.51
C SER A 21 -13.59 -1.18 -7.90
N VAL A 22 -13.52 -2.38 -7.32
CA VAL A 22 -14.39 -3.49 -7.69
C VAL A 22 -15.40 -3.75 -6.57
N SER A 23 -16.69 -3.73 -6.91
CA SER A 23 -17.73 -4.24 -6.01
C SER A 23 -17.62 -5.76 -5.94
N THR A 24 -17.82 -6.34 -4.75
CA THR A 24 -17.64 -7.78 -4.36
C THR A 24 -18.41 -8.84 -5.17
N LYS A 25 -18.87 -8.56 -6.39
CA LYS A 25 -19.43 -9.57 -7.29
C LYS A 25 -18.31 -10.48 -7.79
N VAL A 26 -18.39 -11.75 -7.40
CA VAL A 26 -17.42 -12.84 -7.64
C VAL A 26 -17.04 -13.02 -9.12
N GLU A 27 -17.86 -12.54 -10.05
CA GLU A 27 -17.64 -12.69 -11.50
C GLU A 27 -16.52 -11.79 -12.08
N VAL A 28 -15.97 -10.85 -11.30
CA VAL A 28 -14.97 -9.87 -11.81
C VAL A 28 -13.52 -10.31 -11.57
N PHE A 29 -13.25 -11.34 -10.75
CA PHE A 29 -11.89 -11.69 -10.32
C PHE A 29 -10.89 -11.98 -11.46
N PRO A 30 -11.20 -12.82 -12.48
CA PRO A 30 -10.25 -13.09 -13.56
C PRO A 30 -9.86 -11.86 -14.38
N TRP A 31 -10.71 -10.83 -14.36
CA TRP A 31 -10.51 -9.61 -15.12
C TRP A 31 -9.56 -8.63 -14.41
N ILE A 32 -9.47 -8.68 -13.07
CA ILE A 32 -8.55 -7.84 -12.31
C ILE A 32 -7.11 -8.15 -12.70
N ASP A 33 -6.74 -9.42 -12.70
CA ASP A 33 -5.39 -9.88 -13.04
C ASP A 33 -5.03 -9.50 -14.47
N LYS A 34 -5.99 -9.65 -15.37
CA LYS A 34 -5.86 -9.25 -16.77
C LYS A 34 -5.61 -7.75 -16.89
N TRP A 35 -6.39 -6.91 -16.23
CA TRP A 35 -6.25 -5.45 -16.30
C TRP A 35 -4.95 -4.98 -15.66
N LEU A 36 -4.56 -5.54 -14.51
CA LEU A 36 -3.27 -5.27 -13.87
C LEU A 36 -2.11 -5.69 -14.78
N GLY A 37 -2.17 -6.89 -15.37
CA GLY A 37 -1.15 -7.38 -16.29
C GLY A 37 -0.98 -6.47 -17.51
N ILE A 38 -2.08 -6.00 -18.10
CA ILE A 38 -2.04 -5.03 -19.21
C ILE A 38 -1.44 -3.71 -18.77
N ALA A 39 -1.82 -3.18 -17.61
CA ALA A 39 -1.26 -1.93 -17.08
C ALA A 39 0.26 -2.00 -16.94
N ILE A 40 0.73 -3.12 -16.39
CA ILE A 40 2.15 -3.36 -16.15
C ILE A 40 2.92 -3.52 -17.46
N GLN A 41 2.35 -4.24 -18.44
CA GLN A 41 2.92 -4.37 -19.78
C GLN A 41 3.02 -3.02 -20.52
N ASN A 42 2.22 -2.04 -20.14
CA ASN A 42 2.18 -0.70 -20.75
C ASN A 42 2.79 0.38 -19.83
N ASP A 43 3.75 0.00 -18.99
CA ASP A 43 4.58 0.90 -18.19
C ASP A 43 3.81 1.82 -17.22
N VAL A 44 2.75 1.29 -16.58
CA VAL A 44 1.99 2.03 -15.56
C VAL A 44 2.88 2.63 -14.48
N LYS A 45 2.65 3.93 -14.21
CA LYS A 45 3.40 4.70 -13.19
C LYS A 45 2.61 4.91 -11.91
N ASP A 46 1.30 5.11 -12.02
CA ASP A 46 0.38 5.25 -10.90
C ASP A 46 -0.69 4.16 -10.95
N LEU A 47 -0.69 3.30 -9.95
CA LEU A 47 -1.65 2.22 -9.84
C LEU A 47 -2.44 2.36 -8.54
N GLU A 48 -3.75 2.44 -8.68
CA GLU A 48 -4.70 2.46 -7.58
C GLU A 48 -5.74 1.39 -7.81
N PHE A 49 -5.89 0.47 -6.86
CA PHE A 49 -6.97 -0.49 -6.92
C PHE A 49 -7.45 -0.85 -5.53
N GLY A 50 -8.67 -1.35 -5.47
CA GLY A 50 -9.22 -1.93 -4.26
C GLY A 50 -10.63 -2.44 -4.44
N TYR A 51 -11.21 -2.92 -3.35
CA TYR A 51 -12.59 -3.35 -3.32
C TYR A 51 -13.46 -2.25 -2.73
N MET A 52 -14.72 -2.12 -3.19
CA MET A 52 -15.69 -1.32 -2.45
C MET A 52 -16.25 -2.20 -1.33
N ASP A 53 -15.87 -1.92 -0.08
CA ASP A 53 -16.50 -2.53 1.08
C ASP A 53 -17.90 -1.93 1.26
N SER A 54 -18.94 -2.76 1.16
CA SER A 54 -20.33 -2.37 1.40
C SER A 54 -20.76 -2.51 2.87
N GLY A 55 -19.82 -2.61 3.81
CA GLY A 55 -20.07 -2.43 5.24
C GLY A 55 -20.43 -3.69 6.02
N TYR A 56 -20.36 -4.89 5.43
CA TYR A 56 -20.59 -6.13 6.19
C TYR A 56 -19.71 -7.28 5.68
N SER A 57 -18.82 -7.77 6.56
CA SER A 57 -18.40 -9.17 6.71
C SER A 57 -17.91 -9.96 5.48
N THR A 58 -17.51 -9.35 4.37
CA THR A 58 -17.09 -10.11 3.16
C THR A 58 -15.57 -10.19 2.94
N LEU A 59 -14.75 -9.57 3.79
CA LEU A 59 -13.29 -9.75 3.79
C LEU A 59 -12.83 -11.21 4.03
N LEU A 60 -13.75 -12.11 4.42
CA LEU A 60 -13.51 -13.54 4.60
C LEU A 60 -13.48 -14.34 3.27
N TYR A 61 -13.87 -13.72 2.15
CA TYR A 61 -13.98 -14.37 0.83
C TYR A 61 -13.23 -13.64 -0.29
N LEU A 62 -12.40 -12.65 0.05
CA LEU A 62 -11.56 -12.03 -0.96
C LEU A 62 -10.34 -12.93 -1.20
N ASP A 63 -10.29 -13.49 -2.41
CA ASP A 63 -9.14 -14.23 -2.88
C ASP A 63 -7.86 -13.39 -2.71
N PRO A 64 -6.73 -14.03 -2.37
CA PRO A 64 -5.49 -13.34 -2.14
C PRO A 64 -5.13 -12.48 -3.33
N LEU A 65 -4.90 -11.20 -3.06
CA LEU A 65 -4.48 -10.25 -4.08
C LEU A 65 -3.30 -10.83 -4.89
N PRO A 66 -3.29 -10.72 -6.23
CA PRO A 66 -2.14 -11.09 -7.04
C PRO A 66 -1.09 -9.97 -6.96
N VAL A 67 -0.51 -9.80 -5.77
CA VAL A 67 0.63 -8.89 -5.56
C VAL A 67 1.78 -9.27 -6.49
N PHE A 68 1.93 -10.56 -6.84
CA PHE A 68 2.95 -11.04 -7.77
C PHE A 68 2.98 -10.31 -9.10
N THR A 69 1.81 -10.02 -9.68
CA THR A 69 1.73 -9.28 -10.94
C THR A 69 2.33 -7.89 -10.73
N MET A 70 1.93 -7.21 -9.66
CA MET A 70 2.39 -5.85 -9.35
C MET A 70 3.89 -5.77 -9.06
N LEU A 71 4.49 -6.78 -8.41
CA LEU A 71 5.94 -6.81 -8.10
C LEU A 71 6.82 -6.71 -9.35
N THR A 72 6.28 -7.03 -10.53
CA THR A 72 7.02 -6.97 -11.81
C THR A 72 7.03 -5.58 -12.46
N ALA A 73 6.31 -4.61 -11.90
CA ALA A 73 6.10 -3.29 -12.49
C ALA A 73 7.32 -2.34 -12.30
N LYS A 74 8.29 -2.44 -13.21
CA LYS A 74 9.56 -1.66 -13.19
C LYS A 74 9.38 -0.14 -13.31
N SER A 75 8.25 0.30 -13.86
CA SER A 75 7.95 1.72 -14.09
C SER A 75 7.06 2.32 -12.99
N LEU A 76 6.57 1.50 -12.05
CA LEU A 76 5.59 1.90 -11.05
C LEU A 76 6.23 2.84 -10.02
N ARG A 77 5.65 4.03 -9.87
CA ARG A 77 6.10 5.08 -8.94
C ARG A 77 5.15 5.26 -7.77
N LYS A 78 3.85 5.03 -7.97
CA LYS A 78 2.82 5.16 -6.96
C LYS A 78 1.94 3.93 -6.93
N LEU A 79 1.72 3.42 -5.72
CA LEU A 79 0.82 2.31 -5.47
C LEU A 79 -0.15 2.65 -4.35
N VAL A 80 -1.44 2.54 -4.63
CA VAL A 80 -2.53 2.66 -3.66
C VAL A 80 -3.34 1.37 -3.65
N VAL A 81 -3.38 0.69 -2.50
CA VAL A 81 -4.17 -0.53 -2.30
C VAL A 81 -5.28 -0.22 -1.30
N LYS A 82 -6.54 -0.51 -1.67
CA LYS A 82 -7.71 -0.26 -0.82
C LYS A 82 -8.49 -1.53 -0.48
N ASP A 83 -8.89 -1.68 0.77
CA ASP A 83 -9.90 -2.63 1.24
C ASP A 83 -9.62 -4.09 0.79
N CYS A 84 -8.34 -4.47 0.83
CA CYS A 84 -7.86 -5.80 0.38
C CYS A 84 -7.43 -6.68 1.56
N HIS A 85 -7.50 -8.00 1.38
CA HIS A 85 -6.83 -8.96 2.25
C HIS A 85 -5.52 -9.44 1.62
N LEU A 86 -4.39 -9.07 2.21
CA LEU A 86 -3.10 -9.64 1.84
C LEU A 86 -2.96 -11.02 2.52
N THR A 87 -2.40 -12.03 1.84
CA THR A 87 -2.12 -13.34 2.46
C THR A 87 -0.65 -13.70 2.42
N LYS A 88 -0.26 -14.71 3.18
CA LYS A 88 1.11 -15.24 3.22
C LYS A 88 1.60 -15.71 1.84
N ALA A 89 0.72 -16.35 1.08
CA ALA A 89 1.00 -16.82 -0.28
C ALA A 89 1.27 -15.66 -1.24
N THR A 90 0.82 -14.44 -0.92
CA THR A 90 0.91 -13.21 -1.72
C THR A 90 2.30 -12.56 -1.70
N LEU A 91 3.14 -12.84 -0.70
CA LEU A 91 4.46 -12.21 -0.54
C LEU A 91 5.64 -13.17 -0.74
N TRP A 92 5.41 -14.49 -0.65
CA TRP A 92 6.48 -15.50 -0.57
C TRP A 92 6.57 -16.50 -1.73
N SER A 93 5.78 -16.37 -2.80
CA SER A 93 5.86 -17.31 -3.94
C SER A 93 6.96 -16.98 -4.96
N SER A 94 7.81 -15.98 -4.71
CA SER A 94 9.03 -15.76 -5.51
C SER A 94 10.25 -16.08 -4.66
N GLY A 95 10.82 -17.28 -4.85
CA GLY A 95 12.13 -17.68 -4.33
C GLY A 95 13.31 -16.93 -4.96
N SER A 96 13.07 -15.73 -5.51
CA SER A 96 14.08 -14.90 -6.14
C SER A 96 14.23 -13.60 -5.36
N VAL A 97 15.39 -13.50 -4.70
CA VAL A 97 15.96 -12.28 -4.12
C VAL A 97 16.27 -11.30 -5.27
N ALA A 98 15.25 -10.62 -5.79
CA ALA A 98 15.42 -9.66 -6.89
C ALA A 98 14.59 -8.41 -6.62
N THR A 99 15.14 -7.47 -5.84
CA THR A 99 14.87 -6.01 -5.88
C THR A 99 13.61 -5.58 -6.66
N TYR A 100 12.44 -5.82 -6.08
CA TYR A 100 11.17 -5.52 -6.72
C TYR A 100 10.71 -4.13 -6.27
N TYR A 101 10.68 -3.14 -7.18
CA TYR A 101 10.28 -1.74 -6.96
C TYR A 101 11.38 -0.71 -6.65
N ASP A 102 12.52 -0.75 -7.35
CA ASP A 102 13.47 0.38 -7.32
C ASP A 102 12.87 1.71 -7.82
N SER A 103 11.74 1.65 -8.52
CA SER A 103 10.99 2.79 -9.05
C SER A 103 9.90 3.32 -8.11
N LEU A 104 9.41 2.52 -7.16
CA LEU A 104 8.30 2.94 -6.31
C LEU A 104 8.78 4.03 -5.35
N ARG A 105 7.99 5.09 -5.26
CA ARG A 105 8.24 6.26 -4.42
C ARG A 105 7.10 6.49 -3.44
N GLU A 106 5.88 6.09 -3.79
CA GLU A 106 4.70 6.25 -2.94
C GLU A 106 3.98 4.92 -2.75
N LEU A 107 3.73 4.56 -1.48
CA LEU A 107 2.94 3.40 -1.11
C LEU A 107 1.84 3.83 -0.15
N SER A 108 0.59 3.53 -0.49
CA SER A 108 -0.58 3.80 0.34
C SER A 108 -1.39 2.52 0.57
N LEU A 109 -1.61 2.18 1.84
CA LEU A 109 -2.44 1.07 2.28
C LEU A 109 -3.66 1.62 3.00
N LEU A 110 -4.84 1.44 2.42
CA LEU A 110 -6.10 1.98 2.94
C LEU A 110 -7.06 0.82 3.24
N GLY A 111 -7.51 0.62 4.48
CA GLY A 111 -8.45 -0.46 4.82
C GLY A 111 -7.90 -1.88 4.61
N VAL A 112 -6.57 -2.03 4.49
CA VAL A 112 -5.94 -3.31 4.14
C VAL A 112 -5.81 -4.21 5.38
N ARG A 113 -6.18 -5.49 5.25
CA ARG A 113 -5.91 -6.53 6.26
C ARG A 113 -4.56 -7.18 6.04
N LEU A 114 -3.63 -6.97 6.98
CA LEU A 114 -2.26 -7.50 6.98
C LEU A 114 -1.73 -7.64 8.42
N ASN A 115 -0.75 -8.51 8.62
CA ASN A 115 -0.03 -8.62 9.90
C ASN A 115 1.34 -7.94 9.86
N ASP A 116 1.99 -7.81 11.02
CA ASP A 116 3.24 -7.08 11.19
C ASP A 116 4.35 -7.59 10.25
N ASN A 117 4.50 -8.91 10.14
CA ASN A 117 5.51 -9.52 9.28
C ASN A 117 5.27 -9.21 7.80
N MET A 118 4.01 -9.15 7.37
CA MET A 118 3.67 -8.81 6.00
C MET A 118 3.97 -7.35 5.69
N LEU A 119 3.70 -6.44 6.64
CA LEU A 119 4.11 -5.04 6.51
C LEU A 119 5.64 -4.90 6.40
N GLN A 120 6.39 -5.59 7.27
CA GLN A 120 7.87 -5.58 7.19
C GLN A 120 8.37 -6.11 5.85
N THR A 121 7.78 -7.20 5.37
CA THR A 121 8.15 -7.77 4.06
C THR A 121 7.87 -6.79 2.93
N LEU A 122 6.71 -6.13 2.94
CA LEU A 122 6.33 -5.14 1.93
C LEU A 122 7.27 -3.93 1.92
N LEU A 123 7.68 -3.44 3.09
CA LEU A 123 8.63 -2.34 3.23
C LEU A 123 10.04 -2.75 2.78
N ALA A 124 10.46 -3.97 3.12
CA ALA A 124 11.77 -4.49 2.72
C ALA A 124 11.92 -4.65 1.21
N ILE A 125 10.84 -5.04 0.51
CA ILE A 125 10.87 -5.12 -0.95
C ILE A 125 10.82 -3.75 -1.62
N CYS A 126 10.37 -2.69 -0.95
CA CYS A 126 10.26 -1.35 -1.54
C CYS A 126 11.30 -0.35 -0.97
N PRO A 127 12.60 -0.53 -1.20
CA PRO A 127 13.66 0.23 -0.52
C PRO A 127 13.73 1.72 -0.88
N MET A 128 13.05 2.13 -1.96
CA MET A 128 13.14 3.47 -2.52
C MET A 128 11.91 4.35 -2.20
N ILE A 129 11.01 3.88 -1.32
CA ILE A 129 9.83 4.64 -0.91
C ILE A 129 10.25 5.95 -0.25
N VAL A 130 9.58 7.02 -0.66
CA VAL A 130 9.71 8.40 -0.17
C VAL A 130 8.49 8.80 0.64
N HIS A 131 7.29 8.38 0.23
CA HIS A 131 6.03 8.65 0.91
C HIS A 131 5.31 7.34 1.27
N PHE A 132 5.00 7.16 2.55
CA PHE A 132 4.25 6.02 3.04
C PHE A 132 2.97 6.47 3.74
N THR A 133 1.85 5.86 3.38
CA THR A 133 0.56 6.09 4.03
C THR A 133 -0.05 4.76 4.45
N ILE A 134 -0.51 4.70 5.69
CA ILE A 134 -1.27 3.58 6.22
C ILE A 134 -2.51 4.11 6.95
N LYS A 135 -3.69 3.66 6.54
CA LYS A 135 -4.97 4.20 7.02
C LYS A 135 -5.99 3.09 7.21
N HIS A 136 -6.60 3.02 8.40
CA HIS A 136 -7.64 2.05 8.75
C HIS A 136 -7.27 0.58 8.46
N CYS A 137 -5.96 0.26 8.50
CA CYS A 137 -5.49 -1.11 8.30
C CYS A 137 -5.77 -1.95 9.55
N VAL A 138 -6.09 -3.24 9.35
CA VAL A 138 -6.44 -4.17 10.43
C VAL A 138 -5.53 -5.39 10.44
N GLY A 139 -5.33 -5.98 11.63
CA GLY A 139 -4.48 -7.16 11.81
C GLY A 139 -3.03 -6.86 12.23
N LEU A 140 -2.67 -5.57 12.35
CA LEU A 140 -1.40 -5.13 12.90
C LEU A 140 -1.48 -5.08 14.43
N SER A 141 -0.45 -5.59 15.10
CA SER A 141 -0.26 -5.41 16.54
C SER A 141 0.56 -4.15 16.86
N LYS A 142 1.43 -3.76 15.92
CA LYS A 142 2.26 -2.55 15.97
C LYS A 142 2.64 -2.09 14.56
N ILE A 143 2.97 -0.82 14.40
CA ILE A 143 3.57 -0.28 13.17
C ILE A 143 5.03 -0.01 13.45
N GLU A 144 5.92 -0.70 12.73
CA GLU A 144 7.35 -0.45 12.82
C GLU A 144 7.89 -0.05 11.45
N LEU A 145 8.48 1.13 11.36
CA LEU A 145 9.15 1.62 10.15
C LEU A 145 10.64 1.71 10.46
N ARG A 146 11.41 0.72 10.00
CA ARG A 146 12.85 0.63 10.24
C ARG A 146 13.60 0.56 8.90
N ASN A 147 14.83 1.04 8.88
CA ASN A 147 15.76 0.88 7.75
C ASN A 147 15.30 1.47 6.40
N LEU A 148 14.31 2.37 6.39
CA LEU A 148 13.87 3.07 5.18
C LEU A 148 14.80 4.26 4.91
N GLN A 149 15.70 4.12 3.94
CA GLN A 149 16.79 5.08 3.68
C GLN A 149 16.36 6.34 2.91
N LYS A 150 15.14 6.39 2.38
CA LYS A 150 14.66 7.49 1.52
C LYS A 150 13.31 8.06 1.94
N ILE A 151 12.72 7.52 3.01
CA ILE A 151 11.42 7.96 3.47
C ILE A 151 11.51 9.41 3.97
N LYS A 152 10.64 10.27 3.47
CA LYS A 152 10.54 11.68 3.85
C LYS A 152 9.21 11.98 4.53
N MET A 153 8.13 11.31 4.12
CA MET A 153 6.80 11.53 4.66
C MET A 153 6.15 10.22 5.06
N VAL A 154 5.63 10.21 6.29
CA VAL A 154 4.81 9.11 6.82
C VAL A 154 3.46 9.67 7.25
N SER A 155 2.38 8.99 6.88
CA SER A 155 1.03 9.32 7.33
C SER A 155 0.31 8.07 7.87
N ILE A 156 -0.10 8.14 9.13
CA ILE A 156 -0.67 7.03 9.90
C ILE A 156 -2.04 7.47 10.43
N TYR A 157 -3.08 6.74 10.04
CA TYR A 157 -4.45 6.97 10.49
C TYR A 157 -5.02 5.65 11.04
N MET A 158 -5.21 5.56 12.36
CA MET A 158 -5.58 4.29 13.01
C MET A 158 -6.88 4.39 13.78
N ASP A 159 -7.68 3.32 13.72
CA ASP A 159 -8.95 3.24 14.46
C ASP A 159 -8.78 2.70 15.89
N ARG A 160 -7.60 2.18 16.21
CA ARG A 160 -7.33 1.49 17.47
C ARG A 160 -6.01 1.94 18.05
N LYS A 161 -5.91 1.81 19.38
CA LYS A 161 -4.67 2.06 20.08
C LYS A 161 -3.64 0.99 19.76
N GLN A 162 -2.52 1.38 19.17
CA GLN A 162 -1.40 0.48 18.86
C GLN A 162 -0.06 1.21 18.87
N PRO A 163 1.04 0.52 19.22
CA PRO A 163 2.38 1.10 19.19
C PRO A 163 2.83 1.46 17.77
N VAL A 164 3.51 2.58 17.64
CA VAL A 164 4.13 3.07 16.39
C VAL A 164 5.59 3.40 16.67
N GLU A 165 6.51 2.67 16.07
CA GLU A 165 7.95 2.91 16.17
C GLU A 165 8.50 3.29 14.80
N ILE A 166 9.09 4.48 14.70
CA ILE A 166 9.66 5.00 13.46
C ILE A 166 11.14 5.28 13.66
N GLN A 167 11.97 4.47 13.01
CA GLN A 167 13.43 4.53 13.05
C GLN A 167 13.97 4.70 11.63
N THR A 168 13.94 5.93 11.15
CA THR A 168 14.33 6.26 9.77
C THR A 168 15.06 7.60 9.77
N PRO A 169 16.33 7.66 9.33
CA PRO A 169 17.15 8.86 9.48
C PRO A 169 16.71 10.03 8.58
N THR A 170 15.99 9.75 7.49
CA THR A 170 15.64 10.73 6.45
C THR A 170 14.24 11.35 6.59
N LEU A 171 13.51 11.04 7.66
CA LEU A 171 12.12 11.47 7.83
C LEU A 171 12.04 12.97 8.06
N GLU A 172 11.24 13.65 7.24
CA GLU A 172 11.02 15.11 7.33
C GLU A 172 9.64 15.42 7.95
N TYR A 173 8.63 14.62 7.60
CA TYR A 173 7.24 14.82 8.00
C TYR A 173 6.61 13.53 8.51
N CYS A 174 5.92 13.63 9.64
CA CYS A 174 5.10 12.55 10.16
C CYS A 174 3.74 13.10 10.58
N PHE A 175 2.69 12.46 10.08
CA PHE A 175 1.31 12.76 10.40
C PHE A 175 0.70 11.52 11.05
N CYS A 176 0.22 11.67 12.28
CA CYS A 176 -0.38 10.58 13.04
C CYS A 176 -1.73 11.04 13.57
N CYS A 177 -2.79 10.27 13.31
CA CYS A 177 -4.15 10.58 13.72
C CYS A 177 -4.87 9.30 14.21
N GLY A 178 -5.54 9.41 15.37
CA GLY A 178 -6.36 8.34 15.95
C GLY A 178 -7.86 8.49 15.63
N HIS A 179 -8.65 7.44 15.90
CA HIS A 179 -10.09 7.38 15.58
C HIS A 179 -10.90 8.55 16.17
N THR A 180 -10.52 9.01 17.36
CA THR A 180 -11.25 10.04 18.09
C THR A 180 -10.76 11.46 17.79
N GLY A 181 -9.89 11.64 16.79
CA GLY A 181 -9.11 12.88 16.63
C GLY A 181 -8.03 13.06 17.71
N ASN A 182 -8.04 12.24 18.77
CA ASN A 182 -7.10 12.36 19.88
C ASN A 182 -5.83 11.53 19.69
N PHE A 183 -4.70 12.12 20.07
CA PHE A 183 -3.37 11.49 20.03
C PHE A 183 -3.14 10.38 21.05
N LEU A 184 -3.99 10.29 22.09
CA LEU A 184 -3.84 9.33 23.21
C LEU A 184 -3.94 7.85 22.78
N ASP A 185 -4.43 7.63 21.57
CA ASP A 185 -4.53 6.32 20.94
C ASP A 185 -3.22 5.89 20.27
N LEU A 186 -2.19 6.72 20.15
CA LEU A 186 -0.92 6.33 19.52
C LEU A 186 0.24 6.46 20.51
N GLU A 187 0.96 5.36 20.71
CA GLU A 187 2.25 5.37 21.41
C GLU A 187 3.35 5.45 20.37
N ILE A 188 3.84 6.67 20.13
CA ILE A 188 4.81 6.96 19.07
C ILE A 188 6.20 7.07 19.67
N SER A 189 7.12 6.22 19.20
CA SER A 189 8.56 6.36 19.44
C SER A 189 9.28 6.70 18.12
N VAL A 190 10.01 7.82 18.11
CA VAL A 190 10.80 8.27 16.96
C VAL A 190 12.25 8.43 17.39
N SER A 191 13.18 7.79 16.69
CA SER A 191 14.62 8.02 16.92
C SER A 191 15.01 9.40 16.39
N GLU A 192 15.67 10.22 17.22
CA GLU A 192 16.10 11.59 16.92
C GLU A 192 16.77 11.69 15.54
N SER A 193 16.07 12.31 14.59
CA SER A 193 16.62 12.85 13.35
C SER A 193 16.36 14.35 13.39
N GLU A 194 17.39 15.16 13.18
CA GLU A 194 17.48 16.58 13.54
C GLU A 194 16.51 17.54 12.79
N ILE A 195 15.57 17.05 11.98
CA ILE A 195 14.60 17.88 11.24
C ILE A 195 13.21 17.22 11.24
N PHE A 196 12.63 17.01 12.42
CA PHE A 196 11.29 16.47 12.54
C PHE A 196 10.25 17.58 12.68
N LYS A 197 9.40 17.75 11.65
CA LYS A 197 8.11 18.43 11.81
C LYS A 197 7.01 17.37 11.90
N ALA A 198 6.73 16.89 13.11
CA ALA A 198 5.44 16.28 13.36
C ALA A 198 4.38 17.36 13.22
N ILE A 199 3.53 17.22 12.21
CA ILE A 199 2.27 17.96 12.18
C ILE A 199 1.25 17.00 12.75
N MET A 200 0.99 17.23 14.03
CA MET A 200 -0.04 16.57 14.79
C MET A 200 -1.37 17.21 14.37
N CYS A 201 -2.28 16.44 13.76
CA CYS A 201 -3.60 16.96 13.38
C CYS A 201 -4.40 17.32 14.63
N GLU A 202 -4.32 18.56 15.08
CA GLU A 202 -5.41 19.18 15.82
C GLU A 202 -6.52 19.50 14.80
N ASP A 203 -7.68 18.88 15.00
CA ASP A 203 -8.98 19.10 14.37
C ASP A 203 -9.05 20.10 13.19
N ILE A 204 -9.31 19.57 11.98
CA ILE A 204 -9.94 20.32 10.87
C ILE A 204 -11.33 19.73 10.63
#